data_AF-A0A9C8HT26-F1
#
_entry.id   AF-A0A9C8HT26-F1
#
_cell.length_a   1.000
_cell.length_b   1.000
_cell.length_c   1.000
_cell.angle_alpha   90.00
_cell.angle_beta   90.00
_cell.angle_gamma   90.00
#
_symmetry.space_group_name_H-M   'P 1'
#
loop_
_entity.id
_entity.type
_entity.pdbx_description
1 polymer ?
#
loop_
_entity_poly.entity_id
_entity_poly.type
_entity_poly.pdbx_seq_one_letter_code
_entity_poly.pdbx_strand_id
1 'polypeptide(L)'
;MNRVQVIVSEGLERSQVRVTWDESVVIDRGRSVRKGMSRERYGYGNNTFRVFYGTKEIGGFAQYKFNNWHYHAYVFHLSRQGEQIAVALTISGPDKNHRQLSVE
;
A
#
# COMPACT_ATOMS: atom_id res chain seq x y z
N MET A 1 -14.95 5.40 3.19
CA MET A 1 -14.21 4.98 1.97
C MET A 1 -12.92 4.32 2.43
N ASN A 2 -12.39 3.34 1.69
CA ASN A 2 -11.04 2.84 1.97
C ASN A 2 -10.06 4.01 1.92
N ARG A 3 -9.04 3.99 2.79
CA ARG A 3 -8.03 5.03 2.86
C ARG A 3 -6.66 4.41 2.65
N VAL A 4 -5.92 4.92 1.67
CA VAL A 4 -4.52 4.55 1.44
C VAL A 4 -3.65 5.76 1.72
N GLN A 5 -2.66 5.59 2.59
CA GLN A 5 -1.70 6.62 2.97
C GLN A 5 -0.28 6.08 2.92
N VAL A 6 0.67 6.97 2.64
CA VAL A 6 2.09 6.71 2.83
C VAL A 6 2.68 7.67 3.86
N ILE A 7 3.54 7.13 4.71
CA ILE A 7 4.42 7.85 5.62
C ILE A 7 5.85 7.56 5.17
N VAL A 8 6.61 8.61 4.90
CA VAL A 8 7.97 8.53 4.36
C VAL A 8 8.90 9.13 5.40
N SER A 9 9.88 8.36 5.86
CA SER A 9 10.91 8.84 6.80
C SER A 9 11.78 9.93 6.19
N GLU A 10 12.46 10.68 7.06
CA GLU A 10 13.44 11.69 6.67
C GLU A 10 14.53 11.11 5.75
N GLY A 11 15.00 11.92 4.78
CA GLY A 11 16.00 11.51 3.80
C GLY A 11 15.47 10.73 2.59
N LEU A 12 14.16 10.49 2.52
CA LEU A 12 13.49 9.93 1.35
C LEU A 12 12.57 10.96 0.68
N GLU A 13 12.55 10.94 -0.65
CA GLU A 13 11.73 11.84 -1.46
C GLU A 13 10.32 11.27 -1.65
N ARG A 14 9.34 11.92 -1.04
CA ARG A 14 7.93 11.52 -1.14
C ARG A 14 7.41 11.50 -2.60
N SER A 15 7.92 12.38 -3.45
CA SER A 15 7.58 12.45 -4.88
C SER A 15 7.98 11.20 -5.66
N GLN A 16 8.90 10.39 -5.14
CA GLN A 16 9.34 9.15 -5.78
C GLN A 16 8.44 7.96 -5.43
N VAL A 17 7.51 8.10 -4.48
CA VAL A 17 6.70 6.96 -4.02
C VAL A 17 5.47 6.76 -4.89
N ARG A 18 5.27 5.51 -5.32
CA ARG A 18 4.05 5.04 -5.98
C ARG A 18 3.56 3.76 -5.31
N VAL A 19 2.24 3.64 -5.13
CA VAL A 19 1.62 2.40 -4.63
C VAL A 19 0.50 1.99 -5.58
N THR A 20 0.53 0.74 -6.01
CA THR A 20 -0.60 0.12 -6.71
C THR A 20 -1.40 -0.74 -5.74
N TRP A 21 -2.71 -0.80 -5.98
CA TRP A 21 -3.64 -1.77 -5.42
C TRP A 21 -4.18 -2.54 -6.62
N ASP A 22 -3.76 -3.79 -6.72
CA ASP A 22 -3.89 -4.66 -7.89
C ASP A 22 -3.36 -3.91 -9.12
N GLU A 23 -4.21 -3.69 -10.13
CA GLU A 23 -3.83 -2.99 -11.37
C GLU A 23 -3.98 -1.46 -11.27
N SER A 24 -4.54 -0.95 -10.17
CA SER A 24 -4.84 0.48 -10.02
C SER A 24 -3.78 1.22 -9.21
N VAL A 25 -3.34 2.38 -9.70
CA VAL A 25 -2.54 3.30 -8.89
C VAL A 25 -3.42 3.94 -7.81
N VAL A 26 -2.99 3.86 -6.55
CA VAL A 26 -3.70 4.43 -5.38
C VAL A 26 -2.86 5.48 -4.64
N ILE A 27 -1.55 5.46 -4.83
CA ILE A 27 -0.62 6.55 -4.44
C ILE A 27 0.23 6.88 -5.66
N ASP A 28 0.27 8.15 -6.05
CA ASP A 28 1.18 8.67 -7.06
C ASP A 28 1.93 9.88 -6.52
N ARG A 29 3.25 9.90 -6.69
CA ARG A 29 4.16 10.89 -6.12
C ARG A 29 3.88 11.17 -4.63
N GLY A 30 3.61 10.11 -3.88
CA GLY A 30 3.29 10.12 -2.45
C GLY A 30 1.94 10.74 -2.07
N ARG A 31 1.05 11.02 -3.03
CA ARG A 31 -0.31 11.53 -2.81
C ARG A 31 -1.36 10.48 -3.17
N SER A 32 -2.42 10.39 -2.37
CA SER A 32 -3.52 9.45 -2.61
C SER A 32 -4.34 9.85 -3.84
N VAL A 33 -4.59 8.90 -4.73
CA VAL A 33 -5.42 9.09 -5.94
C VAL A 33 -6.69 8.23 -5.86
N ARG A 34 -7.86 8.85 -6.08
CA ARG A 34 -9.17 8.19 -5.84
C ARG A 34 -9.56 7.12 -6.87
N LYS A 35 -8.90 7.07 -8.03
CA LYS A 35 -9.33 6.30 -9.20
C LYS A 35 -9.42 4.78 -8.94
N GLY A 36 -8.57 4.23 -8.06
CA GLY A 36 -8.61 2.79 -7.69
C GLY A 36 -9.39 2.45 -6.41
N MET A 37 -9.51 3.38 -5.45
CA MET A 37 -9.98 3.04 -4.09
C MET A 37 -11.49 2.77 -3.95
N SER A 38 -12.31 3.21 -4.91
CA SER A 38 -13.78 3.14 -4.82
C SER A 38 -14.37 1.80 -5.26
N ARG A 39 -13.73 1.14 -6.25
CA ARG A 39 -14.14 -0.17 -6.76
C ARG A 39 -13.89 -1.28 -5.74
N GLU A 40 -12.78 -1.18 -5.01
CA GLU A 40 -12.31 -2.19 -4.06
C GLU A 40 -13.08 -2.23 -2.73
N ARG A 41 -14.08 -1.37 -2.53
CA ARG A 41 -14.93 -1.44 -1.34
C ARG A 41 -15.74 -2.73 -1.31
N TYR A 42 -16.35 -3.11 -2.42
CA TYR A 42 -17.31 -4.22 -2.49
C TYR A 42 -16.68 -5.55 -2.89
N GLY A 43 -15.42 -5.54 -3.33
CA GLY A 43 -14.66 -6.75 -3.63
C GLY A 43 -14.37 -7.58 -2.38
N TYR A 44 -14.58 -8.89 -2.51
CA TYR A 44 -14.13 -9.93 -1.58
C TYR A 44 -12.87 -10.58 -2.17
N GLY A 45 -11.95 -11.04 -1.32
CA GLY A 45 -10.76 -11.76 -1.77
C GLY A 45 -9.45 -10.99 -1.61
N ASN A 46 -8.47 -11.28 -2.47
CA ASN A 46 -7.11 -10.78 -2.34
C ASN A 46 -7.01 -9.32 -2.79
N ASN A 47 -6.55 -8.46 -1.88
CA ASN A 47 -5.99 -7.16 -2.21
C ASN A 47 -4.48 -7.29 -2.31
N THR A 48 -3.91 -7.00 -3.47
CA THR A 48 -2.46 -7.00 -3.66
C THR A 48 -1.95 -5.58 -3.74
N PHE A 49 -0.97 -5.22 -2.91
CA PHE A 49 -0.32 -3.93 -2.95
C PHE A 49 1.12 -4.09 -3.40
N ARG A 50 1.58 -3.22 -4.30
CA ARG A 50 2.99 -3.11 -4.67
C ARG A 50 3.47 -1.68 -4.47
N VAL A 51 4.63 -1.53 -3.84
CA VAL A 51 5.20 -0.25 -3.44
C VAL A 51 6.47 -0.01 -4.23
N PHE A 52 6.54 1.15 -4.88
CA PHE A 52 7.64 1.55 -5.72
C PHE A 52 8.28 2.82 -5.18
N TYR A 53 9.60 2.91 -5.33
CA TYR A 53 10.38 4.12 -5.11
C TYR A 53 11.19 4.42 -6.37
N GLY A 54 10.86 5.51 -7.04
CA GLY A 54 11.28 5.76 -8.41
C GLY A 54 10.67 4.72 -9.35
N THR A 55 11.51 3.99 -10.08
CA THR A 55 11.11 2.89 -10.96
C THR A 55 11.20 1.52 -10.31
N LYS A 56 11.83 1.41 -9.13
CA LYS A 56 12.11 0.13 -8.47
C LYS A 56 10.98 -0.27 -7.54
N GLU A 57 10.55 -1.53 -7.61
CA GLU A 57 9.68 -2.13 -6.61
C GLU A 57 10.48 -2.42 -5.33
N ILE A 58 9.98 -1.94 -4.19
CA ILE A 58 10.66 -2.04 -2.89
C ILE A 58 9.85 -2.86 -1.87
N GLY A 59 8.65 -3.32 -2.22
CA GLY A 59 7.87 -4.21 -1.37
C GLY A 59 6.50 -4.55 -1.94
N GLY A 60 5.98 -5.70 -1.56
CA GLY A 60 4.64 -6.15 -1.89
C GLY A 60 3.89 -6.68 -0.66
N PHE A 61 2.57 -6.56 -0.65
CA PHE A 61 1.71 -7.03 0.43
C PHE A 61 0.43 -7.65 -0.13
N ALA A 62 -0.02 -8.74 0.46
CA ALA A 62 -1.31 -9.34 0.15
C ALA A 62 -2.16 -9.39 1.42
N GLN A 63 -3.40 -8.91 1.31
CA GLN A 63 -4.41 -9.02 2.35
C GLN A 63 -5.62 -9.74 1.76
N TYR A 64 -6.00 -10.88 2.36
CA TYR A 64 -7.29 -11.49 2.05
C TYR A 64 -8.37 -10.77 2.85
N LYS A 65 -9.30 -10.12 2.14
CA LYS A 65 -10.38 -9.35 2.73
C LYS A 65 -11.62 -10.22 2.91
N PHE A 66 -11.98 -10.49 4.17
CA PHE A 66 -13.15 -11.28 4.55
C PHE A 66 -14.40 -10.43 4.79
N ASN A 67 -14.24 -9.10 4.85
CA ASN A 67 -15.36 -8.20 5.08
C ASN A 67 -15.34 -7.03 4.10
N ASN A 68 -16.33 -6.95 3.21
CA ASN A 68 -16.50 -5.87 2.25
C ASN A 68 -17.55 -4.81 2.66
N TRP A 69 -18.13 -4.94 3.85
CA TRP A 69 -19.13 -4.02 4.40
C TRP A 69 -18.49 -2.82 5.10
N HIS A 70 -17.32 -3.04 5.70
CA HIS A 70 -16.54 -1.99 6.36
C HIS A 70 -15.34 -1.54 5.52
N TYR A 71 -14.87 -0.34 5.83
CA TYR A 71 -13.68 0.23 5.20
C TYR A 71 -12.41 -0.22 5.90
N HIS A 72 -11.34 -0.34 5.12
CA HIS A 72 -9.99 -0.55 5.63
C HIS A 72 -9.15 0.70 5.40
N ALA A 73 -8.22 0.93 6.32
CA ALA A 73 -7.15 1.91 6.17
C ALA A 73 -5.82 1.19 6.03
N TYR A 74 -5.09 1.53 4.97
CA TYR A 74 -3.77 1.00 4.63
C TYR A 74 -2.75 2.12 4.79
N VAL A 75 -1.79 1.93 5.67
CA VAL A 75 -0.71 2.90 5.92
C VAL A 75 0.62 2.24 5.63
N PHE A 76 1.28 2.70 4.57
CA PHE A 76 2.61 2.25 4.17
C PHE A 76 3.66 3.14 4.85
N HIS A 77 4.61 2.52 5.54
CA HIS A 77 5.73 3.19 6.18
C HIS A 77 7.00 2.86 5.40
N LEU A 78 7.63 3.87 4.82
CA LEU A 78 8.90 3.74 4.09
C LEU A 78 10.02 4.35 4.92
N SER A 79 11.06 3.57 5.19
CA SER A 79 12.24 4.02 5.90
C SER A 79 13.52 3.48 5.26
N ARG A 80 14.62 4.22 5.39
CA ARG A 80 15.92 3.75 4.94
C ARG A 80 16.53 2.85 6.02
N GLN A 81 16.96 1.66 5.62
CA GLN A 81 17.68 0.70 6.46
C GLN A 81 19.00 0.35 5.75
N GLY A 82 20.08 1.02 6.14
CA GLY A 82 21.35 0.95 5.42
C GLY A 82 21.20 1.49 3.99
N GLU A 83 21.57 0.68 3.00
CA GLU A 83 21.48 1.02 1.57
C GLU A 83 20.09 0.74 0.96
N GLN A 84 19.20 0.07 1.70
CA GLN A 84 17.90 -0.36 1.21
C GLN A 84 16.77 0.53 1.76
N ILE A 85 15.65 0.56 1.02
CA ILE A 85 14.41 1.17 1.50
C ILE A 85 13.49 0.03 1.93
N ALA A 86 13.20 -0.03 3.23
CA ALA A 86 12.27 -0.98 3.79
C ALA A 86 10.85 -0.41 3.73
N VAL A 87 9.87 -1.31 3.55
CA VAL A 87 8.45 -0.97 3.56
C VAL A 87 7.74 -1.84 4.58
N ALA A 88 6.89 -1.22 5.41
CA ALA A 88 5.95 -1.91 6.27
C ALA A 88 4.52 -1.45 5.97
N LEU A 89 3.55 -2.35 6.10
CA LEU A 89 2.13 -2.05 5.94
C LEU A 89 1.41 -2.22 7.29
N THR A 90 0.70 -1.19 7.70
CA THR A 90 -0.28 -1.26 8.79
C THR A 90 -1.68 -1.27 8.20
N ILE A 91 -2.49 -2.25 8.59
CA ILE A 91 -3.89 -2.36 8.17
C ILE A 91 -4.79 -2.19 9.40
N SER A 92 -5.72 -1.23 9.31
CA SER A 92 -6.76 -1.00 10.31
C SER A 92 -8.13 -1.26 9.71
N GLY A 93 -8.97 -2.01 10.41
CA GLY A 93 -10.29 -2.44 9.94
C GLY A 93 -10.64 -3.86 10.43
N PRO A 94 -11.68 -4.50 9.85
CA PRO A 94 -12.13 -5.84 10.24
C PRO A 94 -11.12 -6.96 9.94
N ASP A 95 -10.14 -6.73 9.07
CA ASP A 95 -9.19 -7.75 8.62
C ASP A 95 -7.75 -7.21 8.75
N LYS A 96 -7.15 -7.35 9.93
CA LYS A 96 -5.81 -6.77 10.21
C LYS A 96 -4.66 -7.66 9.73
N ASN A 97 -4.92 -8.95 9.57
CA ASN A 97 -3.90 -9.92 9.18
C ASN A 97 -3.59 -9.80 7.68
N HIS A 98 -2.30 -9.82 7.35
CA HIS A 98 -1.81 -9.77 5.98
C HIS A 98 -0.48 -10.51 5.88
N ARG A 99 -0.05 -10.79 4.65
CA ARG A 99 1.24 -11.41 4.36
C ARG A 99 2.09 -10.46 3.55
N GLN A 100 3.36 -10.32 3.94
CA GLN A 100 4.36 -9.65 3.13
C GLN A 100 4.75 -10.56 1.95
N LEU A 101 4.78 -10.00 0.75
CA LEU A 101 5.29 -10.66 -0.44
C LEU A 101 6.77 -10.37 -0.53
N SER A 102 7.59 -11.41 -0.70
CA SER A 102 8.99 -11.25 -1.04
C SER A 102 9.08 -10.69 -2.47
N VAL A 103 9.91 -9.67 -2.66
CA VAL A 103 10.27 -9.19 -4.00
C VAL A 103 11.53 -9.99 -4.39
N GLU A 104 11.42 -10.81 -5.42
CA GLU A 104 12.55 -11.55 -6.02
C GLU A 104 13.51 -10.61 -6.76
#